data_AF-A0A0N4ZIC4-F1
#
_entry.id   AF-A0A0N4ZIC4-F1
#
_cell.length_a   1.000
_cell.length_b   1.000
_cell.length_c   1.000
_cell.angle_alpha   90.00
_cell.angle_beta   90.00
_cell.angle_gamma   90.00
#
_symmetry.space_group_name_H-M   'P 1'
#
loop_
_entity.id
_entity.type
_entity.pdbx_description
1 polymer ?
#
loop_
_entity_poly.entity_id
_entity_poly.type
_entity_poly.pdbx_seq_one_letter_code
_entity_poly.pdbx_strand_id
1 'polypeptide(L)'
;MEKSKSNNSNKIIIIPKKKNKVITFRDKVKLRHLELEPLCCMDSCLIRGGCLTIAVFEAIFIAITSMLCIYISYKNQLFENNKIKNTPLLFYLTIIIFYNILSCIFIAIMLHGLLSFQRVYLWLHWNFDRISLIFHIFMLTATFSLLSANFLRGGFSPENILLLCSFGYQIPLQFWSLSVVKRCSDYFNLLKILVKLAEQ
;
A
#
# COMPACT_ATOMS: atom_id res chain seq x y z
N MET A 1 30.36 -25.25 92.02
CA MET A 1 29.41 -24.75 91.00
C MET A 1 30.19 -23.85 90.07
N GLU A 2 30.73 -24.43 89.00
CA GLU A 2 30.20 -24.32 87.61
C GLU A 2 30.47 -22.94 86.99
N LYS A 3 31.58 -22.81 86.26
CA LYS A 3 31.73 -22.95 84.78
C LYS A 3 31.07 -21.82 83.96
N SER A 4 31.95 -20.95 83.44
CA SER A 4 32.11 -20.55 82.03
C SER A 4 30.90 -20.12 81.17
N LYS A 5 31.05 -18.98 80.48
CA LYS A 5 30.91 -18.75 79.01
C LYS A 5 30.61 -17.27 78.73
N SER A 6 31.50 -16.49 78.11
CA SER A 6 31.67 -16.33 76.65
C SER A 6 30.34 -16.26 75.87
N ASN A 7 30.03 -15.12 75.25
CA ASN A 7 30.05 -15.01 73.78
C ASN A 7 29.35 -13.75 73.23
N ASN A 8 30.05 -13.19 72.24
CA ASN A 8 29.57 -12.67 70.97
C ASN A 8 28.62 -11.47 70.95
N SER A 9 29.26 -10.30 70.86
CA SER A 9 28.84 -9.23 69.98
C SER A 9 28.85 -9.67 68.51
N ASN A 10 27.73 -10.19 68.01
CA ASN A 10 27.47 -10.29 66.57
C ASN A 10 26.29 -9.38 66.22
N LYS A 11 26.58 -8.12 65.88
CA LYS A 11 25.63 -7.26 65.16
C LYS A 11 25.52 -7.80 63.73
N ILE A 12 24.46 -8.57 63.47
CA ILE A 12 24.06 -8.92 62.11
C ILE A 12 23.53 -7.64 61.47
N ILE A 13 24.33 -7.02 60.59
CA ILE A 13 23.89 -5.94 59.73
C ILE A 13 22.96 -6.56 58.68
N ILE A 14 21.66 -6.41 58.88
CA ILE A 14 20.66 -6.75 57.87
C ILE A 14 20.73 -5.67 56.80
N ILE A 15 21.50 -5.93 55.74
CA ILE A 15 21.49 -5.09 54.53
C ILE A 15 20.13 -5.32 53.86
N PRO A 16 19.26 -4.31 53.70
CA PRO A 16 18.02 -4.51 52.98
C PRO A 16 18.35 -4.83 51.53
N LYS A 17 17.98 -6.03 51.08
CA LYS A 17 18.01 -6.40 49.66
C LYS A 17 17.28 -5.32 48.88
N LYS A 18 18.04 -4.52 48.13
CA LYS A 18 17.51 -3.57 47.16
C LYS A 18 16.71 -4.41 46.16
N LYS A 19 15.37 -4.41 46.31
CA LYS A 19 14.49 -5.03 45.32
C LYS A 19 14.83 -4.36 44.00
N ASN A 20 15.38 -5.13 43.06
CA ASN A 20 15.48 -4.70 41.68
C ASN A 20 14.04 -4.42 41.24
N LYS A 21 13.64 -3.15 41.25
CA LYS A 21 12.40 -2.73 40.61
C LYS A 21 12.55 -3.20 39.16
N VAL A 22 11.74 -4.18 38.78
CA VAL A 22 11.53 -4.47 37.37
C VAL A 22 10.98 -3.18 36.80
N ILE A 23 11.81 -2.49 36.03
CA ILE A 23 11.44 -1.24 35.38
C ILE A 23 10.43 -1.64 34.32
N THR A 24 9.14 -1.57 34.66
CA THR A 24 8.06 -1.64 33.70
C THR A 24 8.19 -0.42 32.80
N PHE A 25 8.13 -0.61 31.48
CA PHE A 25 8.18 0.48 30.50
C PHE A 25 7.19 1.61 30.81
N ARG A 26 6.10 1.30 31.54
CA ARG A 26 5.09 2.22 32.04
C ARG A 26 5.66 3.41 32.82
N ASP A 27 6.72 3.21 33.59
CA ASP A 27 7.24 4.26 34.50
C ASP A 27 8.16 5.28 33.80
N LYS A 28 8.60 5.00 32.57
CA LYS A 28 9.37 5.95 31.75
C LYS A 28 8.51 6.78 30.81
N VAL A 29 7.23 6.44 30.64
CA VAL A 29 6.34 7.19 29.76
C VAL A 29 5.65 8.27 30.57
N LYS A 30 6.25 9.47 30.57
CA LYS A 30 5.61 10.69 31.06
C LYS A 30 4.23 10.82 30.38
N LEU A 31 3.16 10.90 31.17
CA LEU A 31 1.77 11.09 30.69
C LEU A 31 1.61 12.29 29.73
N ARG A 32 2.50 13.28 29.79
CA ARG A 32 2.50 14.47 28.93
C ARG A 32 3.17 14.31 27.56
N HIS A 33 3.85 13.19 27.28
CA HIS A 33 4.36 12.87 25.94
C HIS A 33 3.37 12.03 25.11
N LEU A 34 2.23 11.66 25.69
CA LEU A 34 1.12 10.98 25.02
C LEU A 34 0.04 11.96 24.52
N GLU A 35 0.14 13.25 24.87
CA GLU A 35 -0.71 14.29 24.31
C GLU A 35 -0.16 14.71 22.93
N LEU A 36 -0.70 14.04 21.90
CA LEU A 36 -0.76 14.46 20.49
C LEU A 36 0.47 14.36 19.57
N GLU A 37 1.68 14.06 20.05
CA GLU A 37 2.86 14.07 19.17
C GLU A 37 3.23 12.79 18.35
N PRO A 38 2.56 11.62 18.40
CA PRO A 38 2.96 10.51 17.54
C PRO A 38 2.33 10.55 16.13
N LEU A 39 1.38 11.46 15.84
CA LEU A 39 0.71 11.50 14.52
C LEU A 39 1.55 12.17 13.42
N CYS A 40 2.55 12.98 13.78
CA CYS A 40 3.39 13.73 12.84
C CYS A 40 4.88 13.44 12.99
N CYS A 41 5.25 12.22 13.41
CA CYS A 41 6.62 11.76 13.20
C CYS A 41 6.91 11.74 11.69
N MET A 42 8.12 12.12 11.29
CA MET A 42 8.60 12.08 9.90
C MET A 42 8.22 10.78 9.17
N ASP A 43 8.23 9.65 9.89
CA ASP A 43 7.83 8.33 9.39
C ASP A 43 6.33 8.21 9.06
N SER A 44 5.43 8.80 9.85
CA SER A 44 3.97 8.80 9.59
C SER A 44 3.67 9.59 8.32
N CYS A 45 4.26 10.78 8.20
CA CYS A 45 4.12 11.64 7.01
C CYS A 45 4.74 10.99 5.78
N LEU A 46 5.90 10.33 5.92
CA LEU A 46 6.58 9.65 4.82
C LEU A 46 5.76 8.45 4.31
N ILE A 47 5.25 7.62 5.22
CA ILE A 47 4.46 6.44 4.88
C ILE A 47 3.11 6.85 4.25
N ARG A 48 2.43 7.86 4.81
CA ARG A 48 1.17 8.38 4.26
C ARG A 48 1.39 9.10 2.92
N GLY A 49 2.48 9.85 2.80
CA GLY A 49 2.91 10.48 1.55
C GLY A 49 3.22 9.45 0.47
N GLY A 50 3.83 8.32 0.84
CA GLY A 50 4.06 7.20 -0.07
C GLY A 50 2.76 6.62 -0.63
N CYS A 51 1.80 6.30 0.23
CA CYS A 51 0.48 5.84 -0.21
C CYS A 51 -0.29 6.87 -1.04
N LEU A 52 -0.18 8.16 -0.71
CA LEU A 52 -0.76 9.22 -1.54
C LEU A 52 -0.07 9.31 -2.92
N THR A 53 1.24 9.16 -2.96
CA THR A 53 2.02 9.18 -4.21
C THR A 53 1.62 8.04 -5.13
N ILE A 54 1.37 6.85 -4.57
CA ILE A 54 0.82 5.70 -5.30
C ILE A 54 -0.54 6.06 -5.91
N ALA A 55 -1.45 6.61 -5.10
CA ALA A 55 -2.77 7.04 -5.56
C ALA A 55 -2.68 7.99 -6.77
N VAL A 56 -1.74 8.94 -6.71
CA VAL A 56 -1.49 9.91 -7.77
C VAL A 56 -0.94 9.23 -9.03
N PHE A 57 0.03 8.32 -8.89
CA PHE A 57 0.57 7.59 -10.05
C PHE A 57 -0.48 6.71 -10.72
N GLU A 58 -1.32 6.02 -9.96
CA GLU A 58 -2.42 5.24 -10.51
C GLU A 58 -3.46 6.13 -11.20
N ALA A 59 -3.79 7.28 -10.62
CA ALA A 59 -4.69 8.25 -11.25
C ALA A 59 -4.13 8.79 -12.59
N ILE A 60 -2.83 9.08 -12.64
CA ILE A 60 -2.14 9.50 -13.87
C ILE A 60 -2.18 8.37 -14.92
N PHE A 61 -1.90 7.14 -14.52
CA PHE A 61 -1.99 5.97 -15.42
C PHE A 61 -3.40 5.82 -16.00
N ILE A 62 -4.43 5.91 -15.16
CA ILE A 62 -5.83 5.83 -15.59
C ILE A 62 -6.16 6.96 -16.55
N ALA A 63 -5.70 8.19 -16.29
CA ALA A 63 -5.94 9.33 -17.17
C ALA A 63 -5.30 9.12 -18.56
N ILE A 64 -4.03 8.71 -18.60
CA ILE A 64 -3.30 8.46 -19.85
C ILE A 64 -3.96 7.34 -20.64
N THR A 65 -4.22 6.19 -20.00
CA THR A 65 -4.81 5.03 -20.69
C THR A 65 -6.24 5.30 -21.15
N SER A 66 -7.04 6.03 -20.37
CA SER A 66 -8.40 6.41 -20.78
C SER A 66 -8.39 7.34 -21.99
N MET A 67 -7.49 8.32 -22.03
CA MET A 67 -7.32 9.20 -23.20
C MET A 67 -6.89 8.42 -24.44
N LEU A 68 -5.98 7.46 -24.28
CA LEU A 68 -5.58 6.58 -25.39
C LEU A 68 -6.73 5.70 -25.88
N CYS A 69 -7.52 5.12 -24.97
CA CYS A 69 -8.69 4.33 -25.34
C CYS A 69 -9.71 5.16 -26.13
N ILE A 70 -9.99 6.40 -25.72
CA ILE A 70 -10.90 7.31 -26.43
C ILE A 70 -10.33 7.65 -27.81
N TYR A 71 -9.05 8.00 -27.90
CA TYR A 71 -8.41 8.34 -29.16
C TYR A 71 -8.40 7.15 -30.16
N ILE A 72 -8.05 5.95 -29.70
CA ILE A 72 -8.08 4.72 -30.53
C ILE A 72 -9.51 4.42 -30.98
N SER A 73 -10.51 4.65 -30.12
CA SER A 73 -11.92 4.44 -30.44
C SER A 73 -12.42 5.42 -31.52
N TYR A 74 -12.03 6.69 -31.41
CA TYR A 74 -12.34 7.74 -32.39
C TYR A 74 -11.66 7.46 -33.74
N LYS A 75 -10.35 7.21 -33.74
CA LYS A 75 -9.56 6.92 -34.96
C LYS A 75 -10.10 5.73 -35.74
N ASN A 76 -10.61 4.71 -35.06
CA ASN A 76 -11.12 3.49 -35.67
C ASN A 76 -12.63 3.52 -35.98
N GLN A 77 -13.32 4.64 -35.72
CA GLN A 77 -14.77 4.81 -35.90
C GLN A 77 -15.57 3.64 -35.29
N LEU A 78 -15.21 3.23 -34.07
CA LEU A 78 -15.79 2.05 -33.43
C LEU A 78 -17.29 2.17 -33.16
N PHE A 79 -17.81 3.40 -33.04
CA PHE A 79 -19.23 3.67 -32.73
C PHE A 79 -20.11 3.85 -33.98
N GLU A 80 -19.53 4.16 -35.14
CA GLU A 80 -20.30 4.42 -36.37
C GLU A 80 -20.41 3.18 -37.27
N ASN A 81 -19.46 2.25 -37.20
CA ASN A 81 -19.42 1.08 -38.08
C ASN A 81 -19.96 -0.18 -37.38
N ASN A 82 -21.20 -0.56 -37.69
CA ASN A 82 -21.88 -1.81 -37.30
C ASN A 82 -21.24 -3.12 -37.83
N LYS A 83 -19.95 -3.14 -38.19
CA LYS A 83 -19.30 -4.31 -38.79
C LYS A 83 -18.48 -5.11 -37.77
N ILE A 84 -18.83 -6.38 -37.69
CA ILE A 84 -18.25 -7.54 -36.96
C ILE A 84 -16.70 -7.60 -36.95
N LYS A 85 -16.00 -6.89 -37.84
CA LYS A 85 -14.53 -6.88 -37.95
C LYS A 85 -13.78 -6.18 -36.80
N ASN A 86 -14.44 -5.32 -36.03
CA ASN A 86 -13.82 -4.61 -34.90
C ASN A 86 -14.04 -5.30 -33.54
N THR A 87 -14.68 -6.47 -33.51
CA THR A 87 -15.01 -7.23 -32.29
C THR A 87 -13.81 -7.50 -31.36
N PRO A 88 -12.62 -7.92 -31.82
CA PRO A 88 -11.51 -8.14 -30.89
C PRO A 88 -10.93 -6.85 -30.30
N LEU A 89 -10.83 -5.79 -31.11
CA LEU A 89 -10.34 -4.49 -30.65
C LEU A 89 -11.30 -3.87 -29.64
N LEU A 90 -12.61 -3.97 -29.88
CA LEU A 90 -13.64 -3.51 -28.95
C LEU A 90 -13.57 -4.28 -27.62
N PHE A 91 -13.45 -5.61 -27.68
CA PHE A 91 -13.30 -6.44 -26.48
C PHE A 91 -12.06 -6.06 -25.67
N TYR A 92 -10.92 -5.90 -26.35
CA TYR A 92 -9.66 -5.48 -25.73
C TYR A 92 -9.76 -4.10 -25.05
N LEU A 93 -10.33 -3.10 -25.74
CA LEU A 93 -10.55 -1.76 -25.16
C LEU A 93 -11.54 -1.78 -23.99
N THR A 94 -12.57 -2.63 -24.07
CA THR A 94 -13.56 -2.80 -22.99
C THR A 94 -12.92 -3.35 -21.72
N ILE A 95 -12.00 -4.31 -21.85
CA ILE A 95 -11.21 -4.83 -20.72
C ILE A 95 -10.40 -3.70 -20.05
N ILE A 96 -9.74 -2.85 -20.83
CA ILE A 96 -8.95 -1.73 -20.32
C ILE A 96 -9.85 -0.72 -19.58
N ILE A 97 -10.98 -0.34 -20.18
CA ILE A 97 -11.93 0.59 -19.55
C ILE A 97 -12.49 0.03 -18.25
N PHE A 98 -12.87 -1.25 -18.24
CA PHE A 98 -13.35 -1.93 -17.03
C PHE A 98 -12.29 -1.92 -15.93
N TYR A 99 -11.04 -2.22 -16.27
CA TYR A 99 -9.92 -2.16 -15.33
C TYR A 99 -9.72 -0.74 -14.78
N ASN A 100 -9.80 0.30 -15.63
CA ASN A 100 -9.66 1.69 -15.21
C ASN A 100 -10.74 2.10 -14.21
N ILE A 101 -12.00 1.71 -14.45
CA ILE A 101 -13.11 1.96 -13.51
C ILE A 101 -12.85 1.26 -12.17
N LEU A 102 -12.44 -0.01 -12.22
CA LEU A 102 -12.11 -0.77 -11.02
C LEU A 102 -10.98 -0.09 -10.24
N SER A 103 -9.93 0.35 -10.94
CA SER A 103 -8.79 1.05 -10.34
C SER A 103 -9.21 2.36 -9.66
N CYS A 104 -10.09 3.15 -10.28
CA CYS A 104 -10.67 4.35 -9.65
C CYS A 104 -11.36 4.05 -8.31
N ILE A 105 -12.11 2.94 -8.23
CA ILE A 105 -12.78 2.52 -7.00
C ILE A 105 -11.76 2.20 -5.92
N PHE A 106 -10.70 1.46 -6.25
CA PHE A 106 -9.65 1.09 -5.28
C PHE A 106 -8.80 2.29 -4.83
N ILE A 107 -8.55 3.27 -5.69
CA ILE A 107 -7.94 4.54 -5.31
C ILE A 107 -8.82 5.28 -4.29
N ALA A 108 -10.12 5.38 -4.55
CA ALA A 108 -11.06 6.03 -3.64
C ALA A 108 -11.13 5.33 -2.27
N ILE A 109 -11.17 3.98 -2.28
CA ILE A 109 -11.14 3.17 -1.05
C ILE A 109 -9.84 3.40 -0.29
N MET A 110 -8.69 3.40 -0.97
CA MET A 110 -7.41 3.67 -0.32
C MET A 110 -7.40 5.07 0.30
N LEU A 111 -7.81 6.10 -0.43
CA LEU A 111 -7.84 7.48 0.09
C LEU A 111 -8.76 7.60 1.32
N HIS A 112 -9.92 6.94 1.28
CA HIS A 112 -10.80 6.83 2.44
C HIS A 112 -10.13 6.10 3.61
N GLY A 113 -9.37 5.04 3.36
CA GLY A 113 -8.57 4.33 4.35
C GLY A 113 -7.48 5.18 5.00
N LEU A 114 -6.81 6.03 4.21
CA LEU A 114 -5.82 6.98 4.71
C LEU A 114 -6.44 8.08 5.57
N LEU A 115 -7.68 8.49 5.30
CA LEU A 115 -8.38 9.52 6.08
C LEU A 115 -9.01 8.96 7.35
N SER A 116 -9.54 7.74 7.29
CA SER A 116 -10.22 7.07 8.41
C SER A 116 -9.30 6.28 9.34
N PHE A 117 -7.99 6.18 9.00
CA PHE A 117 -6.99 5.38 9.73
C PHE A 117 -7.38 3.90 9.89
N GLN A 118 -8.16 3.37 8.94
CA GLN A 118 -8.63 1.98 8.98
C GLN A 118 -7.76 1.06 8.11
N ARG A 119 -7.10 0.08 8.76
CA ARG A 119 -6.22 -0.88 8.08
C ARG A 119 -6.92 -1.74 7.02
N VAL A 120 -8.23 -1.96 7.18
CA VAL A 120 -9.00 -2.88 6.33
C VAL A 120 -8.97 -2.41 4.88
N TYR A 121 -9.12 -1.10 4.66
CA TYR A 121 -9.08 -0.51 3.32
C TYR A 121 -7.68 -0.58 2.70
N LEU A 122 -6.62 -0.36 3.48
CA LEU A 122 -5.24 -0.52 2.99
C LEU A 122 -4.91 -1.97 2.64
N TRP A 123 -5.42 -2.93 3.44
CA TRP A 123 -5.26 -4.35 3.13
C TRP A 123 -6.00 -4.75 1.86
N LEU A 124 -7.19 -4.19 1.65
CA LEU A 124 -7.98 -4.41 0.44
C LEU A 124 -7.29 -3.83 -0.80
N HIS A 125 -6.73 -2.62 -0.70
CA HIS A 125 -5.91 -2.04 -1.78
C HIS A 125 -4.62 -2.82 -2.02
N TRP A 126 -3.92 -3.28 -0.97
CA TRP A 126 -2.73 -4.13 -1.11
C TRP A 126 -3.01 -5.45 -1.86
N ASN A 127 -4.16 -6.07 -1.62
CA ASN A 127 -4.58 -7.25 -2.37
C ASN A 127 -4.89 -6.91 -3.84
N PHE A 128 -5.48 -5.74 -4.08
CA PHE A 128 -5.72 -5.23 -5.41
C PHE A 128 -4.42 -5.00 -6.18
N ASP A 129 -3.40 -4.38 -5.57
CA ASP A 129 -2.08 -4.18 -6.19
C ASP A 129 -1.45 -5.50 -6.65
N ARG A 130 -1.63 -6.57 -5.88
CA ARG A 130 -1.15 -7.91 -6.25
C ARG A 130 -1.86 -8.46 -7.49
N ILE A 131 -3.17 -8.26 -7.58
CA ILE A 131 -3.98 -8.68 -8.73
C ILE A 131 -3.66 -7.79 -9.94
N SER A 132 -3.53 -6.47 -9.72
CA SER A 132 -3.15 -5.46 -10.70
C SER A 132 -1.79 -5.77 -11.33
N LEU A 133 -0.80 -6.19 -10.54
CA LEU A 133 0.51 -6.60 -11.05
C LEU A 133 0.38 -7.76 -12.05
N ILE A 134 -0.37 -8.80 -11.70
CA ILE A 134 -0.62 -9.95 -12.58
C ILE A 134 -1.33 -9.48 -13.86
N PHE A 135 -2.33 -8.61 -13.72
CA PHE A 135 -3.06 -8.04 -14.83
C PHE A 135 -2.15 -7.23 -15.76
N HIS A 136 -1.25 -6.40 -15.25
CA HIS A 136 -0.32 -5.62 -16.07
C HIS A 136 0.70 -6.48 -16.81
N ILE A 137 1.21 -7.54 -16.18
CA ILE A 137 2.09 -8.52 -16.85
C ILE A 137 1.32 -9.24 -17.97
N PHE A 138 0.10 -9.68 -17.70
CA PHE A 138 -0.78 -10.29 -18.70
C PHE A 138 -1.08 -9.32 -19.84
N MET A 139 -1.47 -8.08 -19.55
CA MET A 139 -1.78 -7.08 -20.57
C MET A 139 -0.55 -6.70 -21.38
N LEU A 140 0.63 -6.57 -20.78
CA LEU A 140 1.87 -6.30 -21.51
C LEU A 140 2.17 -7.42 -22.52
N THR A 141 2.16 -8.67 -22.07
CA THR A 141 2.42 -9.84 -22.91
C THR A 141 1.36 -10.06 -23.99
N ALA A 142 0.08 -9.88 -23.64
CA ALA A 142 -1.02 -9.96 -24.59
C ALA A 142 -0.91 -8.84 -25.65
N THR A 143 -0.64 -7.61 -25.24
CA THR A 143 -0.50 -6.47 -26.16
C THR A 143 0.67 -6.69 -27.11
N PHE A 144 1.84 -7.11 -26.60
CA PHE A 144 2.99 -7.45 -27.43
C PHE A 144 2.68 -8.57 -28.43
N SER A 145 1.99 -9.63 -27.98
CA SER A 145 1.63 -10.76 -28.85
C SER A 145 0.63 -10.36 -29.93
N LEU A 146 -0.40 -9.59 -29.57
CA LEU A 146 -1.40 -9.08 -30.52
C LEU A 146 -0.80 -8.11 -31.55
N LEU A 147 0.22 -7.35 -31.15
CA LEU A 147 0.98 -6.46 -32.02
C LEU A 147 1.86 -7.25 -33.00
N SER A 148 2.58 -8.25 -32.49
CA SER A 148 3.45 -9.13 -33.27
C SER A 148 2.65 -9.95 -34.30
N ALA A 149 1.46 -10.42 -33.93
CA ALA A 149 0.56 -11.14 -34.82
C ALA A 149 -0.20 -10.23 -35.81
N ASN A 150 0.05 -8.91 -35.81
CA ASN A 150 -0.67 -7.91 -36.62
C ASN A 150 -2.20 -7.95 -36.43
N PHE A 151 -2.66 -8.42 -35.27
CA PHE A 151 -4.08 -8.53 -34.96
C PHE A 151 -4.68 -7.18 -34.52
N LEU A 152 -3.84 -6.31 -33.94
CA LEU A 152 -4.21 -4.93 -33.64
C LEU A 152 -4.10 -4.05 -34.89
N ARG A 153 -5.16 -3.28 -35.13
CA ARG A 153 -5.24 -2.35 -36.27
C ARG A 153 -4.17 -1.27 -36.12
N GLY A 154 -3.32 -1.13 -37.14
CA GLY A 154 -2.22 -0.16 -37.15
C GLY A 154 -0.85 -0.71 -36.74
N GLY A 155 -0.74 -2.00 -36.36
CA GLY A 155 0.56 -2.60 -36.00
C GLY A 155 1.29 -1.77 -34.94
N PHE A 156 2.62 -1.61 -35.08
CA PHE A 156 3.46 -0.76 -34.22
C PHE A 156 3.24 0.75 -34.44
N SER A 157 1.99 1.20 -34.40
CA SER A 157 1.65 2.61 -34.38
C SER A 157 2.07 3.25 -33.05
N PRO A 158 2.30 4.58 -33.01
CA PRO A 158 2.75 5.26 -31.78
C PRO A 158 1.77 5.09 -30.63
N GLU A 159 0.46 4.96 -30.90
CA GLU A 159 -0.54 4.76 -29.87
C GLU A 159 -0.43 3.38 -29.20
N ASN A 160 -0.22 2.34 -30.01
CA ASN A 160 -0.07 0.97 -29.52
C ASN A 160 1.26 0.79 -28.78
N ILE A 161 2.33 1.46 -29.23
CA ILE A 161 3.62 1.50 -28.53
C ILE A 161 3.46 2.21 -27.19
N LEU A 162 2.80 3.37 -27.14
CA LEU A 162 2.58 4.10 -25.91
C LEU A 162 1.73 3.30 -24.91
N LEU A 163 0.73 2.56 -25.38
CA LEU A 163 -0.06 1.65 -24.56
C LEU A 163 0.81 0.51 -23.98
N LEU A 164 1.65 -0.10 -24.82
CA LEU A 164 2.60 -1.14 -24.40
C LEU A 164 3.58 -0.61 -23.34
N CYS A 165 4.16 0.57 -23.56
CA CYS A 165 5.04 1.24 -22.61
C CYS A 165 4.31 1.58 -21.31
N SER A 166 3.05 2.00 -21.37
CA SER A 166 2.23 2.31 -20.18
C SER A 166 2.07 1.07 -19.30
N PHE A 167 1.75 -0.09 -19.89
CA PHE A 167 1.69 -1.35 -19.13
C PHE A 167 3.06 -1.76 -18.57
N GLY A 168 4.14 -1.55 -19.33
CA GLY A 168 5.50 -1.85 -18.89
C GLY A 168 5.94 -0.99 -17.71
N TYR A 169 5.65 0.30 -17.73
CA TYR A 169 5.98 1.26 -16.67
C TYR A 169 5.20 0.99 -15.37
N GLN A 170 3.98 0.47 -15.48
CA GLN A 170 3.14 0.20 -14.31
C GLN A 170 3.65 -0.98 -13.47
N ILE A 171 4.39 -1.94 -14.05
CA ILE A 171 4.93 -3.11 -13.34
C ILE A 171 5.88 -2.71 -12.19
N PRO A 172 6.97 -1.94 -12.42
CA PRO A 172 7.85 -1.52 -11.32
C PRO A 172 7.12 -0.64 -10.29
N LEU A 173 6.18 0.20 -10.73
CA LEU A 173 5.35 0.99 -9.81
C LEU A 173 4.51 0.10 -8.90
N GLN A 174 3.92 -0.99 -9.41
CA GLN A 174 3.13 -1.88 -8.56
C GLN A 174 3.99 -2.71 -7.59
N PHE A 175 5.20 -3.10 -7.97
CA PHE A 175 6.15 -3.68 -7.02
C PHE A 175 6.49 -2.72 -5.88
N TRP A 176 6.69 -1.44 -6.21
CA TRP A 176 6.93 -0.41 -5.21
C TRP A 176 5.69 -0.20 -4.32
N SER A 177 4.49 -0.13 -4.92
CA SER A 177 3.22 0.02 -4.19
C SER A 177 3.02 -1.08 -3.15
N LEU A 178 3.22 -2.34 -3.54
CA LEU A 178 3.11 -3.50 -2.64
C LEU A 178 3.99 -3.36 -1.39
N SER A 179 5.19 -2.78 -1.51
CA SER A 179 6.10 -2.56 -0.38
C SER A 179 5.59 -1.44 0.53
N VAL A 180 5.19 -0.31 -0.05
CA VAL A 180 4.77 0.89 0.68
C VAL A 180 3.44 0.67 1.40
N VAL A 181 2.43 0.12 0.70
CA VAL A 181 1.10 -0.12 1.28
C VAL A 181 1.19 -1.16 2.41
N LYS A 182 2.06 -2.18 2.27
CA LYS A 182 2.29 -3.16 3.34
C LYS A 182 2.87 -2.50 4.58
N ARG A 183 3.92 -1.67 4.43
CA ARG A 183 4.51 -0.91 5.54
C ARG A 183 3.51 0.03 6.19
N CYS A 184 2.64 0.67 5.39
CA CYS A 184 1.58 1.53 5.89
C CYS A 184 0.54 0.78 6.72
N SER A 185 0.11 -0.40 6.25
CA SER A 185 -0.79 -1.27 7.00
C SER A 185 -0.18 -1.76 8.32
N ASP A 186 1.10 -2.12 8.33
CA ASP A 186 1.81 -2.55 9.55
C ASP A 186 1.98 -1.39 10.54
N TYR A 187 2.26 -0.18 10.05
CA TYR A 187 2.32 1.03 10.86
C TYR A 187 0.97 1.34 11.53
N PHE A 188 -0.14 1.25 10.80
CA PHE A 188 -1.49 1.43 11.37
C PHE A 188 -1.83 0.40 12.44
N ASN A 189 -1.35 -0.84 12.26
CA ASN A 189 -1.55 -1.89 13.27
C ASN A 189 -0.78 -1.58 14.57
N LEU A 190 0.46 -1.09 14.45
CA LEU A 190 1.27 -0.68 15.59
C LEU A 190 0.64 0.51 16.32
N LEU A 191 0.17 1.52 15.59
CA LEU A 191 -0.59 2.67 16.14
C LEU A 191 -1.78 2.21 16.97
N LYS A 192 -2.60 1.29 16.45
CA LYS A 192 -3.78 0.78 17.15
C LYS A 192 -3.43 0.08 18.46
N ILE A 193 -2.31 -0.66 18.49
CA ILE A 193 -1.84 -1.35 19.71
C ILE A 193 -1.33 -0.33 20.74
N LEU A 194 -0.56 0.67 20.32
CA LEU A 194 -0.05 1.71 21.21
C LEU A 194 -1.20 2.51 21.85
N VAL A 195 -2.22 2.88 21.08
CA VAL A 195 -3.42 3.56 21.62
C VAL A 195 -4.11 2.68 22.65
N LYS A 196 -4.33 1.40 22.36
CA LYS A 196 -4.96 0.46 23.30
C LYS A 196 -4.16 0.28 24.59
N LEU A 197 -2.83 0.30 24.53
CA LEU A 197 -1.97 0.22 25.72
C LEU A 197 -1.96 1.51 26.53
N ALA A 198 -2.13 2.67 25.88
CA ALA A 198 -2.23 3.95 26.57
C ALA A 198 -3.56 4.14 27.29
N GLU A 199 -4.64 3.55 26.77
CA GLU A 199 -5.97 3.56 27.40
C GLU A 199 -6.09 2.62 28.62
N GLN A 200 -5.07 1.78 28.89
CA GLN A 200 -5.02 0.81 30.01
C GLN A 200 -4.15 1.25 31.20
#